data_AF-A0A2N5A2P2-F1
#
_entry.id   AF-A0A2N5A2P2-F1
#
_cell.length_a   1.000
_cell.length_b   1.000
_cell.length_c   1.000
_cell.angle_alpha   90.00
_cell.angle_beta   90.00
_cell.angle_gamma   90.00
#
_symmetry.space_group_name_H-M   'P 1'
#
loop_
_entity.id
_entity.type
_entity.pdbx_description
1 polymer ?
#
loop_
_entity_poly.entity_id
_entity_poly.type
_entity_poly.pdbx_seq_one_letter_code
_entity_poly.pdbx_strand_id
1 'polypeptide(L)'
;MIGVKKLQDFSKAMIGPVLYLPAIGLLIALFSMTTNRLWVDESSALYLLGKFVSSMLWALMNHLGFLFCLGLASGLAKTRKAEAAFVAAMTWLVYL
;
A
#
# COMPACT_ATOMS: atom_id res chain seq x y z
N MET A 1 31.82 9.71 -5.84
CA MET A 1 30.60 9.45 -6.67
C MET A 1 29.82 8.17 -6.31
N ILE A 2 30.34 7.25 -5.49
CA ILE A 2 29.67 5.96 -5.16
C ILE A 2 28.35 6.17 -4.39
N GLY A 3 28.27 7.17 -3.50
CA GLY A 3 27.05 7.46 -2.72
C GLY A 3 25.86 7.94 -3.55
N VAL A 4 26.09 8.74 -4.60
CA VAL A 4 25.01 9.26 -5.46
C VAL A 4 24.28 8.14 -6.20
N LYS A 5 25.02 7.12 -6.67
CA LYS A 5 24.44 5.96 -7.37
C LYS A 5 23.53 5.13 -6.45
N LYS A 6 23.93 4.93 -5.20
CA LYS A 6 23.14 4.20 -4.19
C LYS A 6 21.86 4.94 -3.83
N LEU A 7 21.94 6.27 -3.70
CA LEU A 7 20.77 7.10 -3.44
C LEU A 7 19.80 7.07 -4.63
N GLN A 8 20.33 7.06 -5.86
CA GLN A 8 19.52 6.97 -7.07
C GLN A 8 18.82 5.61 -7.22
N ASP A 9 19.51 4.52 -6.89
CA ASP A 9 18.92 3.17 -6.84
C ASP A 9 17.80 3.09 -5.79
N PHE A 10 18.00 3.69 -4.61
CA PHE A 10 16.98 3.79 -3.57
C PHE A 10 15.76 4.60 -4.02
N SER A 11 15.96 5.80 -4.57
CA SER A 11 14.86 6.62 -5.10
C SER A 11 14.09 5.90 -6.21
N LYS A 12 14.77 5.14 -7.07
CA LYS A 12 14.12 4.33 -8.11
C LYS A 12 13.28 3.20 -7.52
N ALA A 13 13.77 2.54 -6.48
CA ALA A 13 13.03 1.49 -5.79
C ALA A 13 11.80 2.02 -5.02
N MET A 14 11.85 3.26 -4.54
CA MET A 14 10.72 3.93 -3.87
C MET A 14 9.52 4.20 -4.78
N ILE A 15 9.71 4.30 -6.10
CA ILE A 15 8.63 4.65 -7.04
C ILE A 15 7.48 3.64 -6.95
N GLY A 16 7.79 2.33 -6.88
CA GLY A 16 6.78 1.27 -6.77
C GLY A 16 5.87 1.44 -5.54
N PRO A 17 6.44 1.44 -4.31
CA PRO A 17 5.70 1.70 -3.08
C PRO A 17 4.90 3.01 -3.08
N VAL A 18 5.50 4.09 -3.58
CA VAL A 18 4.87 5.43 -3.57
C VAL A 18 3.62 5.47 -4.46
N LEU A 19 3.60 4.72 -5.55
CA LEU A 19 2.43 4.64 -6.44
C LEU A 19 1.21 3.96 -5.77
N TYR A 20 1.39 3.20 -4.67
CA TYR A 20 0.25 2.64 -3.93
C TYR A 20 -0.57 3.72 -3.21
N LEU A 21 0.03 4.84 -2.80
CA LEU A 21 -0.68 5.91 -2.11
C LEU A 21 -1.80 6.51 -2.98
N PRO A 22 -1.50 7.04 -4.19
CA PRO A 22 -2.54 7.62 -5.03
C PRO A 22 -3.54 6.57 -5.52
N ALA A 23 -3.10 5.33 -5.81
CA ALA A 23 -4.00 4.27 -6.24
C ALA A 23 -5.03 3.92 -5.15
N ILE A 24 -4.57 3.68 -3.92
CA ILE A 24 -5.44 3.33 -2.80
C ILE A 24 -6.28 4.55 -2.38
N GLY A 25 -5.71 5.74 -2.33
CA GLY A 25 -6.43 6.97 -1.99
C GLY A 25 -7.58 7.25 -2.95
N LEU A 26 -7.39 7.02 -4.26
CA LEU A 26 -8.44 7.21 -5.26
C LEU A 26 -9.53 6.14 -5.15
N LEU A 27 -9.17 4.88 -4.87
CA LEU A 27 -10.14 3.83 -4.58
C LEU A 27 -10.96 4.17 -3.33
N ILE A 28 -10.33 4.63 -2.24
CA ILE A 28 -11.03 5.07 -1.02
C ILE A 28 -12.02 6.18 -1.35
N ALA A 29 -11.61 7.18 -2.14
CA ALA A 29 -12.50 8.28 -2.53
C ALA A 29 -13.75 7.76 -3.27
N LEU A 30 -13.57 6.86 -4.24
CA LEU A 30 -14.68 6.27 -5.01
C LEU A 30 -15.63 5.46 -4.12
N PHE A 31 -15.10 4.56 -3.28
CA PHE A 31 -15.95 3.76 -2.39
C PHE A 31 -16.60 4.59 -1.27
N SER A 32 -15.91 5.62 -0.79
CA SER A 32 -16.47 6.55 0.19
C SER A 32 -17.67 7.33 -0.38
N MET A 33 -17.63 7.71 -1.66
CA MET A 33 -18.78 8.31 -2.34
C MET A 33 -20.00 7.37 -2.37
N THR A 34 -19.78 6.05 -2.55
CA THR A 34 -20.87 5.06 -2.51
C THR A 34 -21.44 4.81 -1.09
N THR A 35 -20.73 5.24 -0.05
CA THR A 35 -21.21 5.21 1.35
C THR A 35 -21.92 6.49 1.79
N ASN A 36 -22.26 7.38 0.85
CA ASN A 36 -22.97 8.60 1.18
C ASN A 36 -24.47 8.30 1.44
N ARG A 37 -24.94 8.60 2.66
CA ARG A 37 -26.33 8.44 3.10
C ARG A 37 -27.36 9.19 2.26
N LEU A 38 -26.93 10.21 1.51
CA LEU A 38 -27.78 10.97 0.61
C LEU A 38 -28.14 10.20 -0.68
N TRP A 39 -27.33 9.20 -1.05
CA TRP A 39 -27.45 8.50 -2.34
C TRP A 39 -27.77 7.01 -2.19
N VAL A 40 -27.39 6.39 -1.07
CA VAL A 40 -27.54 4.95 -0.83
C VAL A 40 -28.10 4.73 0.57
N ASP A 41 -29.17 3.93 0.66
CA ASP A 41 -29.79 3.55 1.92
C ASP A 41 -28.84 2.69 2.77
N GLU A 42 -28.80 2.95 4.07
CA GLU A 42 -27.87 2.33 5.03
C GLU A 42 -28.06 0.81 5.13
N SER A 43 -29.25 0.32 4.80
CA SER A 43 -29.61 -1.10 4.73
C SER A 43 -29.22 -1.78 3.41
N SER A 44 -28.80 -1.01 2.41
CA SER A 44 -28.48 -1.55 1.08
C SER A 44 -27.17 -2.33 1.08
N ALA A 45 -27.16 -3.46 0.36
CA ALA A 45 -25.96 -4.26 0.16
C ALA A 45 -24.79 -3.44 -0.44
N LEU A 46 -25.10 -2.44 -1.27
CA LEU A 46 -24.13 -1.50 -1.83
C LEU A 46 -23.42 -0.64 -0.77
N TYR A 47 -24.15 -0.17 0.26
CA TYR A 47 -23.58 0.61 1.36
C TYR A 47 -22.61 -0.26 2.18
N LEU A 48 -23.03 -1.48 2.52
CA LEU A 48 -22.22 -2.44 3.27
C LEU A 48 -20.94 -2.82 2.51
N LEU A 49 -21.04 -3.09 1.20
CA LEU A 49 -19.88 -3.39 0.36
C LEU A 49 -18.93 -2.20 0.24
N GLY A 50 -19.44 -1.00 -0.03
CA GLY A 50 -18.62 0.22 -0.09
C GLY A 50 -17.89 0.48 1.22
N LYS A 51 -18.57 0.31 2.36
CA LYS A 51 -17.99 0.46 3.70
C LYS A 51 -16.92 -0.60 3.98
N PHE A 52 -17.18 -1.85 3.63
CA PHE A 52 -16.24 -2.96 3.81
C PHE A 52 -14.94 -2.74 3.02
N VAL A 53 -15.07 -2.42 1.72
CA VAL A 53 -13.91 -2.18 0.85
C VAL A 53 -13.14 -0.93 1.29
N SER A 54 -13.83 0.15 1.62
CA SER A 54 -13.21 1.37 2.14
C SER A 54 -12.44 1.12 3.44
N SER A 55 -13.02 0.35 4.38
CA SER A 55 -12.35 -0.02 5.63
C SER A 55 -11.09 -0.86 5.40
N MET A 56 -11.12 -1.78 4.43
CA MET A 56 -9.96 -2.59 4.06
C MET A 56 -8.83 -1.74 3.44
N LEU A 57 -9.20 -0.80 2.57
CA LEU A 57 -8.25 0.13 1.95
C LEU A 57 -7.64 1.10 2.99
N TRP A 58 -8.43 1.55 3.96
CA TRP A 58 -7.93 2.34 5.09
C TRP A 58 -6.96 1.56 5.99
N ALA A 59 -7.21 0.26 6.21
CA ALA A 59 -6.26 -0.59 6.94
C ALA A 59 -4.90 -0.68 6.22
N LEU A 60 -4.89 -0.75 4.88
CA LEU A 60 -3.66 -0.71 4.08
C LEU A 60 -2.92 0.63 4.24
N MET A 61 -3.63 1.76 4.27
CA MET A 61 -3.05 3.09 4.52
C MET A 61 -2.47 3.21 5.94
N ASN A 62 -3.13 2.66 6.95
CA ASN A 62 -2.62 2.66 8.33
C ASN A 62 -1.36 1.79 8.50
N HIS A 63 -1.22 0.73 7.71
CA HIS A 63 -0.06 -0.16 7.73
C HIS A 63 0.89 0.07 6.54
N LEU A 64 0.92 1.30 6.01
CA LEU A 64 1.71 1.65 4.84
C LEU A 64 3.22 1.40 5.03
N GLY A 65 3.72 1.51 6.26
CA GLY A 65 5.12 1.19 6.60
C GLY A 65 5.51 -0.26 6.23
N PHE A 66 4.61 -1.21 6.44
CA PHE A 66 4.82 -2.61 6.05
C PHE A 66 4.89 -2.77 4.53
N LEU A 67 3.97 -2.12 3.80
CA LEU A 67 3.95 -2.12 2.33
C LEU A 67 5.21 -1.46 1.73
N PHE A 68 5.69 -0.38 2.36
CA PHE A 68 6.95 0.26 1.99
C PHE A 68 8.15 -0.65 2.23
N CYS A 69 8.21 -1.33 3.37
CA CYS A 69 9.28 -2.28 3.66
C CYS A 69 9.36 -3.39 2.59
N LEU A 70 8.21 -4.00 2.26
CA LEU A 70 8.11 -5.05 1.25
C LEU A 70 8.50 -4.55 -0.16
N GLY A 71 7.96 -3.40 -0.56
CA GLY A 71 8.18 -2.85 -1.89
C GLY A 71 9.59 -2.27 -2.07
N LEU A 72 10.19 -1.69 -1.03
CA LEU A 72 11.59 -1.26 -1.04
C LEU A 72 12.55 -2.44 -1.13
N ALA A 73 12.34 -3.49 -0.32
CA ALA A 73 13.20 -4.67 -0.33
C ALA A 73 13.18 -5.38 -1.69
N SER A 74 12.00 -5.52 -2.30
CA SER A 74 11.86 -6.08 -3.65
C SER A 74 12.39 -5.15 -4.75
N GLY A 75 12.30 -3.83 -4.56
CA GLY A 75 12.82 -2.83 -5.48
C GLY A 75 14.35 -2.72 -5.50
N LEU A 76 15.00 -2.91 -4.34
CA LEU A 76 16.46 -2.94 -4.23
C LEU A 76 17.06 -4.30 -4.64
N ALA A 77 16.27 -5.39 -4.60
CA ALA A 77 16.75 -6.71 -4.96
C ALA A 77 17.02 -6.87 -6.46
N LYS A 78 18.26 -7.27 -6.80
CA LYS A 78 18.66 -7.53 -8.19
C LYS A 78 18.13 -8.85 -8.74
N THR A 79 18.01 -9.85 -7.87
CA THR A 79 17.54 -11.20 -8.19
C THR A 79 16.56 -11.66 -7.11
N ARG A 80 15.69 -12.61 -7.43
CA ARG A 80 14.72 -13.23 -6.50
C ARG A 80 13.93 -12.22 -5.65
N LYS A 81 13.30 -11.24 -6.32
CA LYS A 81 12.58 -10.13 -5.67
C LYS A 81 11.51 -10.59 -4.67
N ALA A 82 10.86 -11.71 -4.95
CA ALA A 82 9.86 -12.31 -4.05
C ALA A 82 10.48 -12.82 -2.74
N GLU A 83 11.66 -13.45 -2.80
CA GLU A 83 12.37 -13.93 -1.59
C GLU A 83 12.86 -12.75 -0.74
N ALA A 84 13.39 -11.69 -1.38
CA ALA A 84 13.80 -10.47 -0.69
C ALA A 84 12.63 -9.76 0.02
N ALA A 85 11.47 -9.70 -0.65
CA ALA A 85 10.24 -9.21 -0.04
C ALA A 85 9.82 -10.07 1.16
N PHE A 86 9.86 -11.39 1.04
CA PHE A 86 9.50 -12.31 2.12
C PHE A 86 10.40 -12.14 3.34
N VAL A 87 11.72 -12.06 3.14
CA VAL A 87 12.68 -11.80 4.24
C VAL A 87 12.37 -10.46 4.89
N ALA A 88 12.10 -9.40 4.13
CA ALA A 88 11.74 -8.10 4.68
C ALA A 88 10.44 -8.13 5.48
N ALA A 89 9.43 -8.89 5.03
CA ALA A 89 8.19 -9.08 5.77
C ALA A 89 8.45 -9.81 7.11
N MET A 90 9.27 -10.87 7.12
CA MET A 90 9.63 -11.56 8.35
C MET A 90 10.40 -10.66 9.31
N THR A 91 11.37 -9.89 8.81
CA THR A 91 12.15 -8.95 9.64
C THR A 91 11.26 -7.86 10.23
N TRP A 92 10.30 -7.33 9.46
CA TRP A 92 9.33 -6.36 9.97
C TRP A 92 8.48 -6.94 11.11
N LEU A 93 8.01 -8.18 10.97
CA LEU A 93 7.20 -8.85 11.99
C LEU A 93 7.98 -9.21 13.26
N VAL A 94 9.28 -9.51 13.14
CA VAL A 94 10.15 -9.77 14.30
C VAL A 94 10.55 -8.48 15.02
N TYR A 95 10.63 -7.37 14.28
CA TYR A 95 10.94 -6.06 14.83
C TYR A 95 9.77 -5.42 15.59
N LEU A 96 8.53 -5.75 15.21
CA LEU A 96 7.30 -5.25 15.81
C LEU A 96 7.04 -5.88 17.19
#